data_AF-A0A933FVB0-F1
#
_entry.id   AF-A0A933FVB0-F1
#
_cell.length_a   1.000
_cell.length_b   1.000
_cell.length_c   1.000
_cell.angle_alpha   90.00
_cell.angle_beta   90.00
_cell.angle_gamma   90.00
#
_symmetry.space_group_name_H-M   'P 1'
#
loop_
_entity.id
_entity.type
_entity.pdbx_description
1 polymer ?
#
loop_
_entity_poly.entity_id
_entity_poly.type
_entity_poly.pdbx_seq_one_letter_code
_entity_poly.pdbx_strand_id
1 'polypeptide(L)'
;MKAAHTVVILVIVLLVGCQKFVDHDDFTPPEAPSGLYTETGDNFIELFWTENPESDIAGYNVFVSSTYSGRYELIGSTRESYFLDDGARNGNTYYYAVTAFDYDGNESELSRDVVYDVPRPEGYGVVLDDFRRAPGTGGYDFSEYSVVPFNDLYADMYFENYNGEFYMNVREDTDIQDMGPTQSILDIRVAPSEGWSPTHDVRLRVGHTYVVWAWDDHYAKFRVTNVSPSRVVFDWTYQLQESNPMLKGSSRKGGVRTTEHKDKVR
;
A
#
# COMPACT_ATOMS: atom_id res chain seq x y z
N MET A 1 -19.06 3.01 -101.38
CA MET A 1 -18.13 3.41 -100.30
C MET A 1 -18.95 3.77 -99.06
N LYS A 2 -18.61 3.14 -97.93
CA LYS A 2 -18.90 3.53 -96.52
C LYS A 2 -20.37 3.44 -96.05
N ALA A 3 -20.69 2.99 -94.84
CA ALA A 3 -20.00 2.19 -93.84
C ALA A 3 -21.07 1.74 -92.83
N ALA A 4 -21.12 0.45 -92.51
CA ALA A 4 -21.96 -0.08 -91.43
C ALA A 4 -21.41 0.38 -90.08
N HIS A 5 -22.26 0.93 -89.22
CA HIS A 5 -21.93 1.23 -87.83
C HIS A 5 -22.48 0.11 -86.95
N THR A 6 -21.59 -0.79 -86.55
CA THR A 6 -21.74 -1.70 -85.42
C THR A 6 -21.11 -1.03 -84.18
N VAL A 7 -21.47 -1.53 -82.99
CA VAL A 7 -20.75 -1.49 -81.69
C VAL A 7 -21.42 -0.59 -80.64
N VAL A 8 -21.57 -0.97 -79.37
CA VAL A 8 -21.52 -2.23 -78.57
C VAL A 8 -22.25 -1.83 -77.27
N ILE A 9 -23.17 -2.66 -76.77
CA ILE A 9 -23.79 -2.43 -75.45
C ILE A 9 -22.87 -3.05 -74.40
N LEU A 10 -22.22 -2.19 -73.60
CA LEU A 10 -21.40 -2.60 -72.46
C LEU A 10 -22.32 -2.97 -71.28
N VAL A 11 -22.44 -4.26 -70.99
CA VAL A 11 -23.15 -4.76 -69.80
C VAL A 11 -22.17 -4.75 -68.64
N ILE A 12 -22.31 -3.77 -67.74
CA ILE A 12 -21.58 -3.73 -66.47
C ILE A 12 -22.31 -4.65 -65.50
N VAL A 13 -21.76 -5.85 -65.29
CA VAL A 13 -22.21 -6.77 -64.23
C VAL A 13 -21.62 -6.27 -62.92
N LEU A 14 -22.44 -5.60 -62.10
CA LEU A 14 -22.11 -5.28 -60.71
C LEU A 14 -22.18 -6.58 -59.89
N LEU A 15 -21.02 -7.21 -59.68
CA LEU A 15 -20.85 -8.25 -58.66
C LEU A 15 -20.92 -7.58 -57.29
N VAL A 16 -22.12 -7.50 -56.72
CA VAL A 16 -22.29 -7.19 -55.30
C VAL A 16 -21.85 -8.45 -54.53
N GLY A 17 -20.55 -8.54 -54.27
CA GLY A 17 -20.02 -9.48 -53.30
C GLY A 17 -20.61 -9.12 -51.94
N CYS A 18 -21.40 -10.03 -51.37
CA CYS A 18 -21.81 -9.94 -49.98
C CYS A 18 -20.53 -10.07 -49.13
N GLN A 19 -19.96 -8.96 -48.67
CA GLN A 19 -18.97 -9.00 -47.59
C GLN A 19 -19.71 -9.49 -46.35
N LYS A 20 -19.63 -10.79 -46.09
CA LYS A 20 -19.87 -11.30 -44.74
C LYS A 20 -18.80 -10.66 -43.86
N PHE A 21 -19.17 -9.61 -43.14
CA PHE A 21 -18.52 -9.30 -41.88
C PHE A 21 -18.82 -10.51 -41.00
N VAL A 22 -17.86 -11.44 -40.95
CA VAL A 22 -17.82 -12.41 -39.87
C VAL A 22 -17.34 -11.57 -38.69
N ASP A 23 -18.28 -11.15 -37.85
CA ASP A 23 -17.92 -10.68 -36.52
C ASP A 23 -17.21 -11.87 -35.88
N HIS A 24 -15.91 -11.73 -35.67
CA HIS A 24 -15.13 -12.79 -35.05
C HIS A 24 -15.22 -12.54 -33.55
N ASP A 25 -16.41 -12.78 -32.99
CA ASP A 25 -16.65 -12.71 -31.55
C ASP A 25 -15.55 -13.53 -30.87
N ASP A 26 -14.76 -12.88 -30.00
CA ASP A 26 -13.84 -13.60 -29.14
C ASP A 26 -14.62 -14.19 -27.96
N PHE A 27 -14.32 -15.43 -27.62
CA PHE A 27 -14.89 -16.16 -26.48
C PHE A 27 -13.81 -16.65 -25.51
N THR A 28 -12.58 -16.16 -25.67
CA THR A 28 -11.42 -16.55 -24.89
C THR A 28 -11.19 -15.52 -23.79
N PRO A 29 -11.43 -15.85 -22.52
CA PRO A 29 -11.12 -14.92 -21.44
C PRO A 29 -9.62 -14.61 -21.36
N PRO A 30 -9.27 -13.41 -20.88
CA PRO A 30 -7.90 -13.11 -20.47
C PRO A 30 -7.35 -14.07 -19.41
N GLU A 31 -6.04 -14.14 -19.30
CA GLU A 31 -5.35 -14.72 -18.15
C GLU A 31 -5.75 -14.00 -16.85
N ALA A 32 -5.83 -14.75 -15.75
CA ALA A 32 -6.09 -14.15 -14.45
C ALA A 32 -4.94 -13.20 -14.03
N PRO A 33 -5.24 -12.00 -13.50
CA PRO A 33 -4.22 -11.07 -13.01
C PRO A 33 -3.29 -11.73 -11.98
N SER A 34 -2.02 -11.31 -11.99
CA SER A 34 -0.98 -11.91 -11.15
C SER A 34 -0.11 -10.87 -10.44
N GLY A 35 0.54 -11.29 -9.34
CA GLY A 35 1.43 -10.39 -8.59
C GLY A 35 0.67 -9.25 -7.93
N LEU A 36 -0.58 -9.52 -7.52
CA LEU A 36 -1.41 -8.62 -6.73
C LEU A 36 -0.73 -8.35 -5.37
N TYR A 37 -0.69 -7.09 -4.97
CA TYR A 37 -0.20 -6.65 -3.67
C TYR A 37 -0.90 -5.35 -3.23
N THR A 38 -0.78 -5.02 -1.94
CA THR A 38 -1.45 -3.85 -1.35
C THR A 38 -0.49 -2.92 -0.64
N GLU A 39 -0.80 -1.63 -0.69
CA GLU A 39 -0.22 -0.61 0.17
C GLU A 39 -1.35 0.12 0.89
N THR A 40 -1.48 -0.08 2.20
CA THR A 40 -2.57 0.55 2.96
C THR A 40 -2.18 1.90 3.52
N GLY A 41 -3.06 2.90 3.47
CA GLY A 41 -2.90 4.16 4.20
C GLY A 41 -3.99 4.36 5.26
N ASP A 42 -4.17 5.61 5.65
CA ASP A 42 -5.22 6.03 6.58
C ASP A 42 -6.57 6.11 5.86
N ASN A 43 -7.44 5.14 6.15
CA ASN A 43 -8.76 4.97 5.54
C ASN A 43 -8.75 4.73 4.02
N PHE A 44 -7.67 4.13 3.51
CA PHE A 44 -7.64 3.64 2.13
C PHE A 44 -6.70 2.44 1.94
N ILE A 45 -6.91 1.69 0.86
CA ILE A 45 -6.00 0.64 0.39
C ILE A 45 -5.72 0.85 -1.08
N GLU A 46 -4.45 0.93 -1.42
CA GLU A 46 -3.97 0.91 -2.79
C GLU A 46 -3.66 -0.53 -3.21
N LEU A 47 -4.19 -0.94 -4.36
CA LEU A 47 -4.00 -2.25 -4.94
C LEU A 47 -3.20 -2.13 -6.24
N PHE A 48 -2.25 -3.03 -6.42
CA PHE A 48 -1.40 -3.07 -7.59
C PHE A 48 -1.26 -4.51 -8.06
N TRP A 49 -1.24 -4.73 -9.37
CA TRP A 49 -0.98 -6.03 -9.96
C TRP A 49 -0.10 -5.89 -11.21
N THR A 50 0.32 -7.02 -11.75
CA THR A 50 1.05 -7.07 -13.02
C THR A 50 0.06 -6.94 -14.16
N GLU A 51 0.31 -6.03 -15.09
CA GLU A 51 -0.47 -5.89 -16.32
C GLU A 51 -0.48 -7.20 -17.11
N ASN A 52 -1.63 -7.50 -17.71
CA ASN A 52 -1.87 -8.66 -18.52
C ASN A 52 -1.15 -8.53 -19.88
N PRO A 53 -0.55 -9.59 -20.42
CA PRO A 53 0.18 -9.51 -21.70
C PRO A 53 -0.73 -9.39 -22.93
N GLU A 54 -2.02 -9.71 -22.81
CA GLU A 54 -2.97 -9.69 -23.91
C GLU A 54 -3.25 -8.26 -24.41
N SER A 55 -3.44 -8.10 -25.72
CA SER A 55 -3.59 -6.78 -26.36
C SER A 55 -5.02 -6.24 -26.37
N ASP A 56 -5.98 -7.09 -26.08
CA ASP A 56 -7.43 -6.86 -26.12
C ASP A 56 -8.04 -6.63 -24.72
N ILE A 57 -7.21 -6.46 -23.70
CA ILE A 57 -7.67 -6.08 -22.36
C ILE A 57 -8.43 -4.75 -22.41
N ALA A 58 -9.67 -4.78 -21.95
CA ALA A 58 -10.51 -3.60 -21.77
C ALA A 58 -10.36 -2.99 -20.38
N GLY A 59 -10.09 -3.82 -19.36
CA GLY A 59 -9.78 -3.39 -18.01
C GLY A 59 -9.80 -4.52 -16.99
N TYR A 60 -9.99 -4.13 -15.73
CA TYR A 60 -9.95 -4.99 -14.55
C TYR A 60 -11.14 -4.69 -13.63
N ASN A 61 -11.71 -5.74 -13.05
CA ASN A 61 -12.69 -5.62 -11.97
C ASN A 61 -12.02 -5.95 -10.64
N VAL A 62 -12.27 -5.12 -9.62
CA VAL A 62 -11.67 -5.27 -8.29
C VAL A 62 -12.75 -5.66 -7.29
N PHE A 63 -12.47 -6.71 -6.53
CA PHE A 63 -13.40 -7.26 -5.58
C PHE A 63 -12.83 -7.28 -4.15
N VAL A 64 -13.70 -7.11 -3.17
CA VAL A 64 -13.36 -7.13 -1.74
C VAL A 64 -14.21 -8.15 -0.98
N SER A 65 -13.65 -8.72 0.08
CA SER A 65 -14.35 -9.55 1.06
C SER A 65 -13.84 -9.26 2.47
N SER A 66 -14.68 -9.46 3.48
CA SER A 66 -14.28 -9.40 4.89
C SER A 66 -13.65 -10.71 5.40
N THR A 67 -13.68 -11.78 4.59
CA THR A 67 -13.08 -13.07 4.93
C THR A 67 -12.39 -13.70 3.72
N TYR A 68 -11.31 -14.45 3.96
CA TYR A 68 -10.53 -15.09 2.90
C TYR A 68 -11.36 -15.96 1.96
N SER A 69 -12.25 -16.80 2.52
CA SER A 69 -13.12 -17.73 1.79
C SER A 69 -14.55 -17.20 1.60
N GLY A 70 -14.76 -15.90 1.81
CA GLY A 70 -16.06 -15.26 1.73
C GLY A 70 -16.54 -15.03 0.31
N ARG A 71 -17.72 -14.41 0.19
CA ARG A 71 -18.20 -13.88 -1.07
C ARG A 71 -17.49 -12.55 -1.33
N TYR A 72 -16.82 -12.45 -2.48
CA TYR A 72 -16.18 -11.23 -2.93
C TYR A 72 -17.20 -10.35 -3.66
N GLU A 73 -17.23 -9.08 -3.30
CA GLU A 73 -18.14 -8.07 -3.85
C GLU A 73 -17.36 -7.09 -4.72
N LEU A 74 -17.90 -6.76 -5.90
CA LEU A 74 -17.30 -5.80 -6.82
C LEU A 74 -17.34 -4.40 -6.19
N ILE A 75 -16.18 -3.77 -6.05
CA ILE A 75 -16.06 -2.40 -5.54
C ILE A 75 -15.79 -1.38 -6.64
N GLY A 76 -15.31 -1.83 -7.80
CA GLY A 76 -15.10 -0.95 -8.95
C GLY A 76 -14.31 -1.63 -10.07
N SER A 77 -14.07 -0.87 -11.12
CA SER A 77 -13.27 -1.28 -12.27
C SER A 77 -12.31 -0.18 -12.71
N THR A 78 -11.24 -0.57 -13.39
CA THR A 78 -10.17 0.32 -13.84
C THR A 78 -9.53 -0.22 -15.11
N ARG A 79 -8.93 0.64 -15.92
CA ARG A 79 -8.12 0.23 -17.09
C ARG A 79 -6.64 0.10 -16.76
N GLU A 80 -6.23 0.67 -15.64
CA GLU A 80 -4.86 0.64 -15.15
C GLU A 80 -4.61 -0.63 -14.34
N SER A 81 -3.35 -1.04 -14.20
CA SER A 81 -2.97 -2.16 -13.32
C SER A 81 -2.89 -1.75 -11.83
N TYR A 82 -3.77 -0.85 -11.42
CA TYR A 82 -3.88 -0.27 -10.08
C TYR A 82 -5.30 0.20 -9.76
N PHE A 83 -5.69 0.11 -8.49
CA PHE A 83 -6.96 0.61 -7.96
C PHE A 83 -6.80 1.19 -6.56
N LEU A 84 -7.52 2.28 -6.27
CA LEU A 84 -7.63 2.87 -4.93
C LEU A 84 -8.99 2.51 -4.32
N ASP A 85 -8.99 1.75 -3.23
CA ASP A 85 -10.15 1.62 -2.36
C ASP A 85 -10.11 2.73 -1.30
N ASP A 86 -10.83 3.82 -1.55
CA ASP A 86 -11.05 4.95 -0.62
C ASP A 86 -12.25 4.75 0.33
N GLY A 87 -12.94 3.62 0.19
CA GLY A 87 -14.02 3.16 1.06
C GLY A 87 -13.52 2.38 2.29
N ALA A 88 -12.28 1.88 2.25
CA ALA A 88 -11.66 1.15 3.34
C ALA A 88 -11.61 1.99 4.64
N ARG A 89 -11.68 1.30 5.78
CA ARG A 89 -11.68 1.93 7.11
C ARG A 89 -10.61 1.29 7.99
N ASN A 90 -9.97 2.11 8.82
CA ASN A 90 -8.90 1.63 9.69
C ASN A 90 -9.37 0.52 10.64
N GLY A 91 -8.48 -0.44 10.91
CA GLY A 91 -8.73 -1.56 11.82
C GLY A 91 -9.53 -2.72 11.23
N ASN A 92 -10.17 -2.54 10.08
CA ASN A 92 -10.89 -3.62 9.40
C ASN A 92 -9.96 -4.42 8.48
N THR A 93 -10.10 -5.74 8.51
CA THR A 93 -9.39 -6.64 7.57
C THR A 93 -10.16 -6.75 6.27
N TYR A 94 -9.47 -6.50 5.16
CA TYR A 94 -10.01 -6.63 3.81
C TYR A 94 -9.21 -7.65 3.01
N TYR A 95 -9.91 -8.52 2.29
CA TYR A 95 -9.33 -9.46 1.34
C TYR A 95 -9.68 -9.03 -0.07
N TYR A 96 -8.71 -9.02 -0.98
CA TYR A 96 -8.90 -8.56 -2.34
C TYR A 96 -8.53 -9.59 -3.38
N ALA A 97 -9.26 -9.52 -4.49
CA ALA A 97 -9.01 -10.26 -5.70
C ALA A 97 -9.36 -9.40 -6.92
N VAL A 98 -8.75 -9.69 -8.06
CA VAL A 98 -8.91 -8.92 -9.30
C VAL A 98 -9.16 -9.88 -10.46
N THR A 99 -10.07 -9.54 -11.37
CA THR A 99 -10.21 -10.19 -12.69
C THR A 99 -9.80 -9.21 -13.79
N ALA A 100 -9.43 -9.74 -14.95
CA ALA A 100 -9.27 -8.98 -16.19
C ALA A 100 -10.48 -9.25 -17.10
N PHE A 101 -10.87 -8.26 -17.91
CA PHE A 101 -11.89 -8.43 -18.94
C PHE A 101 -11.46 -7.80 -20.26
N ASP A 102 -11.86 -8.40 -21.38
CA ASP A 102 -11.55 -7.95 -22.74
C ASP A 102 -12.67 -7.06 -23.35
N TYR A 103 -12.46 -6.59 -24.58
CA TYR A 103 -13.45 -5.77 -25.31
C TYR A 103 -14.69 -6.53 -25.78
N ASP A 104 -14.60 -7.85 -25.87
CA ASP A 104 -15.67 -8.76 -26.29
C ASP A 104 -16.55 -9.22 -25.10
N GLY A 105 -16.13 -8.88 -23.87
CA GLY A 105 -16.86 -9.11 -22.63
C GLY A 105 -16.52 -10.42 -21.93
N ASN A 106 -15.43 -11.10 -22.31
CA ASN A 106 -14.94 -12.26 -21.57
C ASN A 106 -14.17 -11.79 -20.34
N GLU A 107 -14.43 -12.45 -19.21
CA GLU A 107 -13.82 -12.15 -17.91
C GLU A 107 -12.99 -13.34 -17.43
N SER A 108 -11.77 -13.06 -16.96
CA SER A 108 -10.85 -14.05 -16.43
C SER A 108 -11.37 -14.67 -15.13
N GLU A 109 -10.72 -15.76 -14.72
CA GLU A 109 -10.78 -16.19 -13.32
C GLU A 109 -10.20 -15.10 -12.38
N LEU A 110 -10.54 -15.18 -11.08
CA LEU A 110 -9.94 -14.32 -10.07
C LEU A 110 -8.42 -14.51 -10.00
N SER A 111 -7.73 -13.44 -9.63
CA SER A 111 -6.29 -13.44 -9.37
C SER A 111 -5.89 -14.60 -8.48
N ARG A 112 -4.80 -15.29 -8.85
CA ARG A 112 -4.29 -16.43 -8.08
C ARG A 112 -3.89 -16.05 -6.66
N ASP A 113 -3.38 -14.84 -6.51
CA ASP A 113 -3.04 -14.25 -5.23
C ASP A 113 -4.30 -13.62 -4.63
N VAL A 114 -4.70 -14.10 -3.46
CA VAL A 114 -5.59 -13.36 -2.55
C VAL A 114 -4.69 -12.65 -1.56
N VAL A 115 -4.79 -11.32 -1.53
CA VAL A 115 -4.06 -10.47 -0.60
C VAL A 115 -5.01 -9.92 0.44
N TYR A 116 -4.49 -9.63 1.63
CA TYR A 116 -5.25 -8.95 2.66
C TYR A 116 -4.46 -7.80 3.26
N ASP A 117 -5.17 -6.81 3.76
CA ASP A 117 -4.57 -5.69 4.49
C ASP A 117 -5.53 -5.15 5.55
N VAL A 118 -4.98 -4.32 6.43
CA VAL A 118 -5.70 -3.66 7.53
C VAL A 118 -5.27 -2.19 7.52
N PRO A 119 -6.14 -1.25 7.12
CA PRO A 119 -5.83 0.17 7.14
C PRO A 119 -5.57 0.69 8.54
N ARG A 120 -4.73 1.71 8.62
CA ARG A 120 -4.15 2.18 9.88
C ARG A 120 -4.08 3.68 9.89
N PRO A 121 -4.40 4.34 11.02
CA PRO A 121 -4.15 5.76 11.18
C PRO A 121 -2.66 6.06 11.02
N GLU A 122 -2.38 7.23 10.46
CA GLU A 122 -1.03 7.78 10.35
C GLU A 122 -1.04 9.27 10.67
N GLY A 123 0.09 9.78 11.14
CA GLY A 123 0.25 11.20 11.42
C GLY A 123 1.65 11.68 11.08
N TYR A 124 1.76 12.96 10.72
CA TYR A 124 2.97 13.54 10.17
C TYR A 124 3.36 14.81 10.92
N GLY A 125 4.66 14.99 11.13
CA GLY A 125 5.20 16.21 11.73
C GLY A 125 4.76 16.45 13.18
N VAL A 126 4.47 15.38 13.94
CA VAL A 126 4.17 15.48 15.37
C VAL A 126 5.40 16.00 16.10
N VAL A 127 5.18 16.95 17.01
CA VAL A 127 6.25 17.57 17.80
C VAL A 127 6.07 17.20 19.27
N LEU A 128 7.11 16.66 19.89
CA LEU A 128 7.21 16.55 21.35
C LEU A 128 8.32 17.46 21.85
N ASP A 129 8.04 18.17 22.93
CA ASP A 129 9.03 18.98 23.62
C ASP A 129 9.82 18.12 24.62
N ASP A 130 11.04 18.54 24.96
CA ASP A 130 11.82 17.90 26.02
C ASP A 130 11.04 17.94 27.35
N PHE A 131 10.74 16.76 27.91
CA PHE A 131 9.79 16.62 29.01
C PHE A 131 10.16 17.46 30.25
N ARG A 132 11.48 17.68 30.46
CA ARG A 132 11.98 18.50 31.58
C ARG A 132 11.67 19.99 31.42
N ARG A 133 11.52 20.46 30.18
CA ARG A 133 11.29 21.87 29.85
C ARG A 133 9.81 22.17 29.70
N ALA A 134 9.07 21.27 29.06
CA ALA A 134 7.64 21.41 28.82
C ALA A 134 6.94 20.06 29.05
N PRO A 135 6.72 19.67 30.32
CA PRO A 135 6.18 18.35 30.65
C PRO A 135 4.79 18.09 30.08
N GLY A 136 3.99 19.14 29.82
CA GLY A 136 2.64 19.00 29.25
C GLY A 136 2.58 18.63 27.78
N THR A 137 3.71 18.69 27.05
CA THR A 137 3.81 18.40 25.62
C THR A 137 4.96 17.44 25.29
N GLY A 138 5.43 16.72 26.30
CA GLY A 138 6.57 15.82 26.18
C GLY A 138 6.21 14.37 25.85
N GLY A 139 4.94 13.98 25.98
CA GLY A 139 4.46 12.62 25.76
C GLY A 139 3.55 12.47 24.53
N TYR A 140 3.41 11.25 24.05
CA TYR A 140 2.48 10.90 22.98
C TYR A 140 1.68 9.65 23.33
N ASP A 141 0.39 9.68 22.97
CA ASP A 141 -0.55 8.57 23.08
C ASP A 141 -0.99 8.18 21.65
N PHE A 142 -0.64 6.97 21.23
CA PHE A 142 -0.98 6.44 19.92
C PHE A 142 -2.44 6.05 19.79
N SER A 143 -3.13 5.72 20.88
CA SER A 143 -4.54 5.32 20.85
C SER A 143 -5.47 6.53 20.62
N GLU A 144 -5.09 7.69 21.16
CA GLU A 144 -5.82 8.96 21.03
C GLU A 144 -5.23 9.91 19.96
N TYR A 145 -4.15 9.51 19.29
CA TYR A 145 -3.43 10.28 18.27
C TYR A 145 -3.03 11.68 18.76
N SER A 146 -2.56 11.78 20.01
CA SER A 146 -2.46 13.06 20.69
C SER A 146 -1.15 13.26 21.45
N VAL A 147 -0.71 14.53 21.46
CA VAL A 147 0.37 14.99 22.35
C VAL A 147 -0.21 15.21 23.73
N VAL A 148 0.40 14.57 24.72
CA VAL A 148 -0.06 14.52 26.11
C VAL A 148 1.08 14.90 27.07
N PRO A 149 0.79 15.16 28.35
CA PRO A 149 1.84 15.25 29.36
C PRO A 149 2.70 13.98 29.39
N PHE A 150 4.01 14.11 29.60
CA PHE A 150 4.93 12.95 29.63
C PHE A 150 4.57 11.90 30.69
N ASN A 151 3.87 12.33 31.74
CA ASN A 151 3.45 11.50 32.87
C ASN A 151 1.96 11.13 32.81
N ASP A 152 1.27 11.41 31.70
CA ASP A 152 -0.10 10.95 31.48
C ASP A 152 -0.16 9.42 31.57
N LEU A 153 -1.24 8.89 32.13
CA LEU A 153 -1.41 7.45 32.32
C LEU A 153 -1.41 6.70 30.99
N TYR A 154 -1.85 7.36 29.91
CA TYR A 154 -1.94 6.79 28.57
C TYR A 154 -0.80 7.22 27.64
N ALA A 155 0.20 7.95 28.14
CA ALA A 155 1.38 8.26 27.35
C ALA A 155 2.20 6.97 27.10
N ASP A 156 2.30 6.56 25.83
CA ASP A 156 3.08 5.41 25.39
C ASP A 156 4.58 5.73 25.36
N MET A 157 4.92 6.96 25.00
CA MET A 157 6.31 7.41 24.88
C MET A 157 6.49 8.88 25.23
N TYR A 158 7.71 9.27 25.60
CA TYR A 158 8.06 10.67 25.84
C TYR A 158 9.51 11.02 25.47
N PHE A 159 9.72 12.27 25.05
CA PHE A 159 11.00 12.76 24.57
C PHE A 159 11.87 13.35 25.69
N GLU A 160 13.15 12.97 25.72
CA GLU A 160 14.15 13.48 26.64
C GLU A 160 15.41 13.96 25.92
N ASN A 161 15.91 15.12 26.37
CA ASN A 161 17.31 15.49 26.18
C ASN A 161 18.11 15.24 27.47
N TYR A 162 18.99 14.23 27.43
CA TYR A 162 19.88 13.89 28.54
C TYR A 162 21.32 14.28 28.20
N ASN A 163 21.77 15.42 28.74
CA ASN A 163 23.15 15.92 28.56
C ASN A 163 23.59 16.06 27.09
N GLY A 164 22.67 16.42 26.20
CA GLY A 164 22.95 16.60 24.77
C GLY A 164 22.72 15.35 23.92
N GLU A 165 22.35 14.23 24.53
CA GLU A 165 21.90 13.02 23.83
C GLU A 165 20.37 12.94 23.88
N PHE A 166 19.77 12.53 22.76
CA PHE A 166 18.33 12.56 22.56
C PHE A 166 17.76 11.15 22.67
N TYR A 167 16.73 10.98 23.50
CA TYR A 167 16.12 9.69 23.79
C TYR A 167 14.61 9.77 23.61
N MET A 168 14.03 8.68 23.11
CA MET A 168 12.62 8.38 23.33
C MET A 168 12.55 7.33 24.41
N ASN A 169 11.81 7.63 25.47
CA ASN A 169 11.58 6.73 26.59
C ASN A 169 10.15 6.19 26.50
N VAL A 170 9.95 4.97 26.99
CA VAL A 170 8.64 4.36 27.19
C VAL A 170 8.51 3.89 28.64
N ARG A 171 7.33 3.44 29.05
CA ARG A 171 7.08 2.87 30.38
C ARG A 171 7.60 1.43 30.48
N GLU A 172 7.71 0.89 31.69
CA GLU A 172 8.22 -0.48 31.94
C GLU A 172 7.34 -1.60 31.35
N ASP A 173 6.07 -1.29 31.04
CA ASP A 173 5.09 -2.19 30.42
C ASP A 173 4.96 -1.98 28.90
N THR A 174 5.84 -1.16 28.32
CA THR A 174 5.90 -0.88 26.88
C THR A 174 7.31 -1.18 26.38
N ASP A 175 7.42 -1.78 25.21
CA ASP A 175 8.70 -2.08 24.58
C ASP A 175 8.98 -1.14 23.40
N ILE A 176 10.25 -0.82 23.18
CA ILE A 176 10.69 0.04 22.07
C ILE A 176 11.97 -0.49 21.43
N GLN A 177 12.10 -0.32 20.12
CA GLN A 177 13.28 -0.75 19.35
C GLN A 177 13.60 0.24 18.23
N ASP A 178 14.90 0.51 18.02
CA ASP A 178 15.42 1.19 16.83
C ASP A 178 15.57 0.17 15.69
N MET A 179 14.81 0.35 14.61
CA MET A 179 14.86 -0.52 13.43
C MET A 179 15.95 -0.12 12.42
N GLY A 180 16.70 0.94 12.73
CA GLY A 180 17.74 1.48 11.88
C GLY A 180 17.24 2.54 10.88
N PRO A 181 18.12 2.97 9.96
CA PRO A 181 17.82 4.02 9.00
C PRO A 181 16.84 3.52 7.93
N THR A 182 15.84 4.35 7.65
CA THR A 182 14.80 4.10 6.63
C THR A 182 14.69 5.28 5.67
N GLN A 183 14.27 5.01 4.44
CA GLN A 183 13.92 6.07 3.47
C GLN A 183 12.51 6.59 3.72
N SER A 184 11.62 5.71 4.19
CA SER A 184 10.23 6.02 4.44
C SER A 184 9.74 5.34 5.71
N ILE A 185 8.73 5.93 6.37
CA ILE A 185 8.02 5.25 7.47
C ILE A 185 7.38 3.93 7.01
N LEU A 186 7.19 3.76 5.70
CA LEU A 186 6.61 2.56 5.09
C LEU A 186 7.57 1.36 5.04
N ASP A 187 8.87 1.56 5.27
CA ASP A 187 9.89 0.51 5.08
C ASP A 187 9.77 -0.63 6.11
N ILE A 188 9.30 -0.33 7.33
CA ILE A 188 9.09 -1.33 8.38
C ILE A 188 7.66 -1.88 8.28
N ARG A 189 7.54 -3.12 7.82
CA ARG A 189 6.25 -3.78 7.53
C ARG A 189 5.70 -4.62 8.66
N VAL A 190 6.58 -5.15 9.51
CA VAL A 190 6.22 -6.05 10.60
C VAL A 190 7.03 -5.67 11.83
N ALA A 191 6.41 -5.63 12.99
CA ALA A 191 7.08 -5.45 14.26
C ALA A 191 8.09 -6.60 14.52
N PRO A 192 9.23 -6.32 15.17
CA PRO A 192 10.18 -7.35 15.52
C PRO A 192 9.62 -8.27 16.61
N SER A 193 10.04 -9.53 16.65
CA SER A 193 9.68 -10.47 17.72
C SER A 193 10.68 -10.49 18.89
N GLU A 194 11.83 -9.84 18.72
CA GLU A 194 12.95 -9.81 19.66
C GLU A 194 13.78 -8.54 19.47
N GLY A 195 14.75 -8.28 20.34
CA GLY A 195 15.64 -7.11 20.23
C GLY A 195 15.12 -5.84 20.88
N TRP A 196 14.02 -5.93 21.63
CA TRP A 196 13.45 -4.83 22.42
C TRP A 196 14.47 -4.25 23.41
N SER A 197 14.43 -2.93 23.59
CA SER A 197 15.37 -2.22 24.46
C SER A 197 15.19 -2.65 25.91
N PRO A 198 16.21 -3.21 26.58
CA PRO A 198 16.10 -3.67 27.97
C PRO A 198 16.00 -2.50 28.98
N THR A 199 16.22 -1.27 28.53
CA THR A 199 16.16 -0.06 29.38
C THR A 199 14.91 0.76 29.14
N HIS A 200 13.99 0.31 28.26
CA HIS A 200 12.78 1.05 27.89
C HIS A 200 13.07 2.44 27.31
N ASP A 201 14.23 2.60 26.68
CA ASP A 201 14.61 3.81 25.95
C ASP A 201 15.40 3.48 24.69
N VAL A 202 15.37 4.39 23.72
CA VAL A 202 16.20 4.34 22.51
C VAL A 202 16.80 5.70 22.23
N ARG A 203 18.04 5.70 21.75
CA ARG A 203 18.68 6.93 21.26
C ARG A 203 18.10 7.31 19.90
N LEU A 204 17.69 8.57 19.78
CA LEU A 204 17.08 9.11 18.57
C LEU A 204 18.10 9.54 17.53
N ARG A 205 17.80 9.20 16.28
CA ARG A 205 18.57 9.56 15.08
C ARG A 205 17.61 9.98 13.98
N VAL A 206 17.89 11.11 13.34
CA VAL A 206 17.08 11.57 12.20
C VAL A 206 17.15 10.54 11.07
N GLY A 207 16.00 10.20 10.51
CA GLY A 207 15.84 9.23 9.43
C GLY A 207 15.74 7.78 9.88
N HIS A 208 15.83 7.49 11.18
CA HIS A 208 15.56 6.15 11.71
C HIS A 208 14.07 5.94 11.96
N THR A 209 13.63 4.70 11.80
CA THR A 209 12.30 4.24 12.22
C THR A 209 12.43 3.40 13.48
N TYR A 210 11.50 3.61 14.40
CA TYR A 210 11.41 2.91 15.68
C TYR A 210 10.07 2.20 15.76
N VAL A 211 10.03 1.05 16.42
CA VAL A 211 8.80 0.30 16.70
C VAL A 211 8.55 0.33 18.19
N VAL A 212 7.28 0.51 18.55
CA VAL A 212 6.76 0.47 19.92
C VAL A 212 5.75 -0.67 20.00
N TRP A 213 5.85 -1.50 21.04
CA TRP A 213 4.83 -2.45 21.44
C TRP A 213 4.23 -1.95 22.75
N ALA A 214 3.03 -1.38 22.66
CA ALA A 214 2.36 -0.70 23.75
C ALA A 214 1.77 -1.69 24.76
N TRP A 215 1.53 -1.21 25.97
CA TRP A 215 1.02 -1.96 27.12
C TRP A 215 -0.34 -2.64 26.86
N ASP A 216 -1.09 -2.17 25.87
CA ASP A 216 -2.39 -2.67 25.44
C ASP A 216 -2.31 -3.68 24.28
N ASP A 217 -1.11 -4.21 24.00
CA ASP A 217 -0.81 -5.19 22.95
C ASP A 217 -1.03 -4.68 21.51
N HIS A 218 -0.98 -3.36 21.32
CA HIS A 218 -0.91 -2.74 20.01
C HIS A 218 0.53 -2.41 19.60
N TYR A 219 0.75 -2.36 18.30
CA TYR A 219 2.04 -1.97 17.73
C TYR A 219 1.94 -0.60 17.07
N ALA A 220 2.95 0.24 17.32
CA ALA A 220 3.14 1.50 16.63
C ALA A 220 4.53 1.53 15.98
N LYS A 221 4.71 2.43 15.01
CA LYS A 221 6.04 2.86 14.60
C LYS A 221 6.06 4.36 14.42
N PHE A 222 7.22 4.94 14.63
CA PHE A 222 7.48 6.33 14.32
C PHE A 222 8.82 6.50 13.61
N ARG A 223 8.91 7.48 12.73
CA ARG A 223 10.14 7.85 12.04
C ARG A 223 10.53 9.26 12.41
N VAL A 224 11.74 9.42 12.94
CA VAL A 224 12.25 10.75 13.32
C VAL A 224 12.60 11.54 12.08
N THR A 225 11.96 12.69 11.89
CA THR A 225 12.21 13.60 10.77
C THR A 225 13.09 14.78 11.17
N ASN A 226 13.08 15.16 12.44
CA ASN A 226 13.97 16.17 13.00
C ASN A 226 14.19 15.95 14.51
N VAL A 227 15.34 16.35 15.05
CA VAL A 227 15.56 16.38 16.49
C VAL A 227 16.50 17.53 16.86
N SER A 228 16.21 18.16 17.99
CA SER A 228 16.96 19.30 18.54
C SER A 228 16.98 19.23 20.07
N PRO A 229 17.79 20.06 20.75
CA PRO A 229 17.85 20.04 22.21
C PRO A 229 16.54 20.30 22.96
N SER A 230 15.51 20.85 22.30
CA SER A 230 14.24 21.16 22.95
C SER A 230 13.05 20.36 22.42
N ARG A 231 13.18 19.67 21.29
CA ARG A 231 12.07 18.95 20.64
C ARG A 231 12.53 17.90 19.65
N VAL A 232 11.68 16.89 19.47
CA VAL A 232 11.71 15.93 18.37
C VAL A 232 10.53 16.16 17.44
N VAL A 233 10.70 15.89 16.15
CA VAL A 233 9.64 15.83 15.15
C VAL A 233 9.63 14.45 14.52
N PHE A 234 8.46 13.83 14.42
CA PHE A 234 8.31 12.51 13.83
C PHE A 234 6.99 12.32 13.08
N ASP A 235 6.99 11.34 12.20
CA ASP A 235 5.79 10.77 11.58
C ASP A 235 5.50 9.42 12.25
N TRP A 236 4.25 8.96 12.25
CA TRP A 236 3.86 7.71 12.90
C TRP A 236 2.74 6.96 12.18
N THR A 237 2.62 5.67 12.48
CA THR A 237 1.46 4.82 12.15
C THR A 237 1.14 3.91 13.33
N TYR A 238 -0.14 3.60 13.55
CA TYR A 238 -0.57 2.76 14.68
C TYR A 238 -1.49 1.62 14.23
N GLN A 239 -1.21 0.40 14.69
CA GLN A 239 -2.05 -0.77 14.41
C GLN A 239 -3.22 -0.81 15.40
N LEU A 240 -4.45 -0.93 14.90
CA LEU A 240 -5.68 -0.96 15.69
C LEU A 240 -6.15 -2.38 16.08
N GLN A 241 -5.47 -3.40 15.60
CA GLN A 241 -5.76 -4.79 15.96
C GLN A 241 -4.74 -5.28 16.99
N GLU A 242 -5.23 -5.60 18.19
CA GLU A 242 -4.45 -6.25 19.25
C GLU A 242 -3.68 -7.46 18.70
N SER A 243 -2.45 -7.64 19.19
CA SER A 243 -1.52 -8.71 18.81
C SER A 243 -1.12 -8.74 17.33
N ASN A 244 -1.60 -7.85 16.46
CA ASN A 244 -1.27 -7.87 15.03
C ASN A 244 0.07 -7.15 14.78
N PRO A 245 1.17 -7.85 14.45
CA PRO A 245 2.46 -7.20 14.28
C PRO A 245 2.60 -6.48 12.93
N MET A 246 1.61 -6.55 12.05
CA MET A 246 1.68 -5.91 10.72
C MET A 246 1.59 -4.39 10.87
N LEU A 247 2.62 -3.69 10.38
CA LEU A 247 2.78 -2.22 10.43
C LEU A 247 2.65 -1.54 9.05
N LYS A 248 2.60 -2.31 7.94
CA LYS A 248 2.23 -1.87 6.57
C LYS A 248 1.90 -3.09 5.69
N GLY A 249 1.24 -2.85 4.56
CA GLY A 249 0.72 -3.86 3.62
C GLY A 249 1.71 -4.88 3.05
N SER A 250 1.13 -5.91 2.42
CA SER A 250 1.86 -7.04 1.84
C SER A 250 2.64 -6.61 0.57
N SER A 251 3.96 -6.85 0.51
CA SER A 251 4.72 -6.69 -0.73
C SER A 251 4.49 -7.87 -1.66
N ARG A 252 4.71 -7.65 -2.98
CA ARG A 252 5.10 -8.72 -3.92
C ARG A 252 6.02 -9.73 -3.22
N LYS A 253 5.61 -10.99 -3.14
CA LYS A 253 6.50 -12.07 -2.70
C LYS A 253 7.72 -12.10 -3.62
N GLY A 254 8.88 -11.72 -3.10
CA GLY A 254 10.19 -11.99 -3.70
C GLY A 254 10.58 -11.10 -4.87
N GLY A 255 11.36 -10.06 -4.56
CA GLY A 255 12.13 -9.30 -5.55
C GLY A 255 13.25 -8.55 -4.86
N VAL A 256 14.32 -9.26 -4.52
CA VAL A 256 15.60 -8.62 -4.18
C VAL A 256 15.95 -7.72 -5.37
N ARG A 257 15.86 -6.40 -5.19
CA ARG A 257 16.51 -5.45 -6.10
C ARG A 257 18.01 -5.61 -5.91
N THR A 258 18.63 -6.52 -6.66
CA THR A 258 20.07 -6.42 -6.91
C THR A 258 20.26 -5.19 -7.79
N THR A 259 20.72 -4.10 -7.17
CA THR A 259 21.27 -2.97 -7.91
C THR A 259 22.59 -3.41 -8.55
N GLU A 260 22.53 -4.00 -9.75
CA GLU A 260 23.68 -4.02 -10.65
C GLU A 260 23.79 -2.65 -11.31
N HIS A 261 24.70 -1.85 -10.78
CA HIS A 261 25.20 -0.66 -11.46
C HIS A 261 26.02 -1.15 -12.66
N LYS A 262 25.41 -1.14 -13.86
CA LYS A 262 26.15 -1.32 -15.11
C LYS A 262 26.83 -0.01 -15.46
N ASP A 263 28.12 0.07 -15.12
CA ASP A 263 29.06 0.95 -15.80
C ASP A 263 29.04 0.63 -17.30
N LYS A 264 28.49 1.56 -18.09
CA LYS A 264 28.73 1.60 -19.53
C LYS A 264 29.85 2.58 -19.80
N VAL A 265 31.01 2.00 -20.09
CA VAL A 265 32.11 2.57 -20.86
C VAL A 265 31.58 3.29 -22.11
N ARG A 266 31.90 4.58 -22.20
CA ARG A 266 32.46 5.22 -23.39
C ARG A 266 33.29 6.43 -23.00
#